data_AF-A0A7Y3C9Z7-F1
#
_entry.id   AF-A0A7Y3C9Z7-F1
#
_cell.length_a   1.000
_cell.length_b   1.000
_cell.length_c   1.000
_cell.angle_alpha   90.00
_cell.angle_beta   90.00
_cell.angle_gamma   90.00
#
_symmetry.space_group_name_H-M   'P 1'
#
loop_
_entity.id
_entity.type
_entity.pdbx_description
1 polymer ?
#
loop_
_entity_poly.entity_id
_entity_poly.type
_entity_poly.pdbx_seq_one_letter_code
_entity_poly.pdbx_strand_id
1 'polypeptide(L)' 'LILAWLMKHPAYIHPVVGTSNANRLEDSMKAVKVDMGLEDWFLLLEASQGHKVP' A
#
# COMPACT_ATOMS: atom_id res chain seq x y z
N LEU A 1 -5.36 -1.99 0.10
CA LEU A 1 -4.84 -0.72 0.66
C LEU A 1 -3.33 -0.76 0.88
N ILE A 2 -2.78 -1.68 1.67
CA ILE A 2 -1.31 -1.72 1.97
C ILE A 2 -0.44 -1.81 0.72
N LEU A 3 -0.77 -2.68 -0.26
CA LEU A 3 0.01 -2.76 -1.50
C LEU A 3 0.01 -1.44 -2.28
N ALA A 4 -1.12 -0.73 -2.32
CA ALA A 4 -1.22 0.59 -2.97
C ALA A 4 -0.36 1.63 -2.24
N TRP A 5 -0.39 1.61 -0.90
CA TRP A 5 0.44 2.46 -0.05
C TRP A 5 1.94 2.22 -0.29
N LEU A 6 2.38 0.95 -0.37
CA LEU A 6 3.78 0.60 -0.70
C LEU A 6 4.18 1.09 -2.10
N MET A 7 3.33 0.87 -3.11
CA MET A 7 3.63 1.29 -4.50
C MET A 7 3.70 2.82 -4.66
N LYS A 8 3.03 3.60 -3.80
CA LYS A 8 3.13 5.07 -3.79
C LYS A 8 4.35 5.61 -3.02
N HIS A 9 5.14 4.75 -2.38
CA HIS A 9 6.34 5.16 -1.66
C HIS A 9 7.35 5.81 -2.62
N PRO A 10 8.05 6.90 -2.23
CA PRO A 10 9.02 7.61 -3.08
C PRO A 10 10.24 6.78 -3.52
N ALA A 11 10.38 5.56 -2.99
CA ALA A 11 11.45 4.62 -3.34
C ALA A 11 11.04 3.66 -4.48
N TYR A 12 9.84 3.84 -5.05
CA TYR A 12 9.32 3.03 -6.15
C TYR A 12 9.33 1.53 -5.84
N ILE A 13 8.71 1.16 -4.72
CA ILE A 13 8.67 -0.23 -4.23
C ILE A 13 7.81 -1.09 -5.17
N HIS A 14 8.36 -2.23 -5.58
CA HIS A 14 7.66 -3.25 -6.37
C HIS A 14 7.36 -4.47 -5.49
N PRO A 15 6.15 -4.57 -4.90
CA PRO A 15 5.84 -5.65 -3.97
C PRO A 15 5.68 -6.99 -4.69
N VAL A 16 6.24 -8.05 -4.11
CA VAL A 16 6.07 -9.44 -4.57
C VAL A 16 4.98 -10.11 -3.74
N VAL A 17 3.92 -10.62 -4.40
CA VAL A 17 2.80 -11.29 -3.73
C VAL A 17 3.02 -12.79 -3.73
N GLY A 18 3.19 -13.38 -2.55
CA GLY A 18 3.24 -14.84 -2.37
C GLY A 18 1.91 -15.40 -1.90
N THR A 19 1.16 -16.08 -2.79
CA THR A 19 -0.07 -16.80 -2.41
C THR A 19 -0.36 -17.97 -3.36
N SER A 20 -0.95 -19.04 -2.83
CA SER A 20 -1.51 -20.15 -3.62
C SER A 20 -3.01 -20.03 -3.87
N ASN A 21 -3.66 -18.98 -3.34
CA ASN A 21 -5.09 -18.74 -3.48
C ASN A 21 -5.34 -17.71 -4.60
N ALA A 22 -6.05 -18.12 -5.65
CA ALA A 22 -6.35 -17.28 -6.81
C ALA A 22 -7.13 -16.01 -6.44
N ASN A 23 -8.14 -16.12 -5.57
CA ASN A 23 -8.95 -14.97 -5.15
C ASN A 23 -8.09 -13.93 -4.42
N ARG A 24 -7.11 -14.37 -3.62
CA ARG A 24 -6.17 -13.46 -2.94
C ARG A 24 -5.26 -12.74 -3.93
N LEU A 25 -4.86 -13.40 -5.01
CA LEU A 25 -4.08 -12.78 -6.08
C LEU A 25 -4.92 -11.70 -6.78
N GLU A 26 -6.16 -12.02 -7.15
CA GLU A 26 -7.10 -11.06 -7.76
C GLU A 26 -7.36 -9.85 -6.86
N ASP A 27 -7.59 -10.06 -5.57
CA ASP A 27 -7.77 -8.98 -4.60
C ASP A 27 -6.51 -8.12 -4.46
N SER A 28 -5.33 -8.72 -4.52
CA SER A 28 -4.05 -8.00 -4.49
C SER A 28 -3.88 -7.10 -5.71
N MET A 29 -4.30 -7.58 -6.89
CA MET A 29 -4.23 -6.81 -8.15
C MET A 29 -5.10 -5.55 -8.13
N LYS A 30 -6.19 -5.53 -7.37
CA LYS A 30 -7.05 -4.34 -7.22
C LYS A 30 -6.28 -3.13 -6.65
N ALA A 31 -5.18 -3.36 -5.93
CA ALA A 31 -4.34 -2.31 -5.38
C ALA A 31 -3.73 -1.38 -6.45
N VAL A 32 -3.49 -1.88 -7.66
CA VAL A 32 -2.91 -1.10 -8.78
C VAL A 32 -3.85 0.04 -9.23
N LYS A 33 -5.16 -0.11 -9.00
CA LYS A 33 -6.19 0.86 -9.39
C LYS A 33 -6.50 1.88 -8.29
N VAL A 34 -5.92 1.72 -7.11
CA VAL A 34 -6.16 2.64 -5.99
C VAL A 34 -5.32 3.89 -6.22
N ASP A 35 -6.00 5.00 -6.49
CA ASP A 35 -5.36 6.31 -6.41
C ASP A 35 -5.40 6.79 -4.95
N MET A 36 -4.25 7.19 -4.44
CA MET A 36 -4.04 7.54 -3.04
C MET A 36 -3.40 8.91 -2.99
N GLY A 37 -4.05 9.83 -2.26
CA GLY A 37 -3.54 11.16 -1.99
C GLY A 37 -2.32 11.12 -1.07
N LEU A 38 -1.54 12.21 -1.06
CA LEU A 38 -0.35 12.33 -0.24
C LEU A 38 -0.70 12.34 1.25
N GLU A 39 -1.78 13.03 1.62
CA GLU A 39 -2.30 13.12 2.98
C GLU A 39 -2.73 11.74 3.49
N ASP A 40 -3.48 10.97 2.69
CA ASP A 40 -3.89 9.60 3.03
C ASP A 40 -2.68 8.67 3.22
N TRP A 41 -1.64 8.86 2.40
CA TRP A 41 -0.41 8.10 2.49
C TRP A 41 0.31 8.36 3.82
N PHE A 42 0.40 9.63 4.22
CA PHE A 42 0.97 10.00 5.53
C PHE A 42 0.10 9.53 6.69
N LEU A 43 -1.22 9.56 6.55
CA LEU A 43 -2.14 9.08 7.59
C LEU A 43 -1.91 7.59 7.90
N LEU A 44 -1.68 6.77 6.87
CA LEU A 44 -1.28 5.37 7.04
C LEU A 44 0.12 5.23 7.66
N LEU A 45 1.06 6.10 7.31
CA LEU A 45 2.41 6.11 7.90
C LEU A 45 2.35 6.41 9.41
N GLU A 46 1.64 7.47 9.82
CA GLU A 46 1.46 7.85 11.22
C GLU A 46 0.77 6.73 12.02
N ALA A 47 -0.30 6.15 11.45
CA ALA A 47 -0.98 5.02 12.07
C ALA A 47 -0.05 3.80 12.25
N SER A 48 0.87 3.57 11.30
CA SER A 48 1.86 2.49 11.39
C SER A 48 2.98 2.76 12.40
N GLN A 49 3.40 4.02 12.56
CA GLN A 49 4.47 4.44 13.46
C GLN A 49 3.97 4.69 14.89
N GLY A 50 2.67 4.95 15.07
CA GLY A 50 2.06 5.28 16.36
C GLY A 50 2.31 6.72 16.81
N HIS A 51 2.91 7.56 15.97
CA HIS A 51 3.11 8.98 16.22
C HIS A 51 3.00 9.79 14.92
N LYS A 52 2.80 11.09 15.06
CA LYS A 52 2.74 12.00 13.91
C LYS A 52 4.10 12.08 13.21
N VAL A 53 4.06 12.32 11.90
CA VAL A 53 5.30 12.59 11.16
C VAL A 53 5.89 13.95 11.60
N PRO A 54 7.23 14.11 11.55
CA PRO A 54 7.90 15.36 11.94
C PRO A 54 7.50 16.57 11.09
#